data_AF-A0A9E0L6Q1-F1
#
_entry.id   AF-A0A9E0L6Q1-F1
#
_cell.length_a   1.000
_cell.length_b   1.000
_cell.length_c   1.000
_cell.angle_alpha   90.00
_cell.angle_beta   90.00
_cell.angle_gamma   90.00
#
_symmetry.space_group_name_H-M   'P 1'
#
loop_
_entity.id
_entity.type
_entity.pdbx_description
1 polymer ?
#
loop_
_entity_poly.entity_id
_entity_poly.type
_entity_poly.pdbx_seq_one_letter_code
_entity_poly.pdbx_strand_id
1 'polypeptide(L)'
;SGGKINTDAIDNSAGVDSSDHEVNIKIATGILERTGVLNRAKRDRLLKSMTDDVAAHVLAHNYGQTLALSLMDLDSSGELEPHAQFMSRLEREGRLDRAVEGLPDTKLITARADAGLGMTRPEEAVLLAYGKLELSHDIVASRAPDDPHFAAVLEGYFPKALRKYDEALRRHRLRREIIATVVANDVVNRCGPSFPSRLMAAASCDTHAFVAGYEAAKAVLGLPALWDTVAGLDPAIPGQAPAAGQMALFRRLAYTLRGETFWLARRAGRTGAGVAELIKRYGPGTAILRKLGPDVLSEVEQARTREQIDRLVEAGAPEALAAQVANLQPLTTAVDLVDLAEASSWALPNVARLYHQTGAAFAFDRLRVAAGGFTAGDAFERTAVRRLLGDLLAEQATLTRSIMAFAASPQAGETQESAQRAVASWTALRHAAAEAARKSIEEIEAAGGGWTFAKLTIASAALRELAASARVAKKG
;
A
#
# COMPACT_ATOMS: atom_id res chain seq x y z
N SER A 1 -3.29 -25.39 23.47
CA SER A 1 -2.10 -24.79 24.13
C SER A 1 -1.57 -23.53 23.43
N GLY A 2 -2.22 -22.98 22.39
CA GLY A 2 -1.81 -21.68 21.82
C GLY A 2 -0.45 -21.66 21.09
N GLY A 3 0.08 -22.82 20.74
CA GLY A 3 1.34 -22.92 20.01
C GLY A 3 1.21 -22.33 18.60
N LYS A 4 2.18 -21.51 18.19
CA LYS A 4 2.29 -21.02 16.81
C LYS A 4 3.16 -21.97 16.01
N ILE A 5 2.57 -22.63 15.02
CA ILE A 5 3.23 -23.64 14.18
C ILE A 5 3.15 -23.14 12.73
N ASN A 6 4.28 -23.18 12.02
CA ASN A 6 4.32 -22.99 10.56
C ASN A 6 4.40 -24.36 9.88
N THR A 7 4.23 -24.40 8.55
CA THR A 7 4.59 -25.59 7.78
C THR A 7 6.10 -25.78 7.73
N ASP A 8 6.54 -27.01 7.51
CA ASP A 8 7.97 -27.36 7.34
C ASP A 8 8.63 -26.57 6.20
N ALA A 9 7.88 -26.26 5.14
CA ALA A 9 8.33 -25.43 4.02
C ALA A 9 8.76 -24.02 4.45
N ILE A 10 8.21 -23.49 5.56
CA ILE A 10 8.63 -22.21 6.14
C ILE A 10 9.81 -22.39 7.08
N ASP A 11 9.73 -23.36 8.00
CA ASP A 11 10.73 -23.49 9.06
C ASP A 11 12.07 -24.07 8.54
N ASN A 12 12.03 -24.79 7.41
CA ASN A 12 13.22 -25.37 6.75
C ASN A 12 13.58 -24.68 5.42
N SER A 13 13.05 -23.48 5.10
CA SER A 13 13.27 -22.85 3.79
C SER A 13 14.72 -22.48 3.48
N ALA A 14 15.58 -22.34 4.49
CA ALA A 14 16.97 -21.90 4.31
C ALA A 14 17.79 -22.78 3.35
N GLY A 15 17.53 -24.10 3.31
CA GLY A 15 18.22 -25.01 2.39
C GLY A 15 17.85 -24.77 0.93
N VAL A 16 16.56 -24.58 0.65
CA VAL A 16 16.05 -24.27 -0.70
C VAL A 16 16.55 -22.90 -1.16
N ASP A 17 16.50 -21.91 -0.27
CA ASP A 17 16.93 -20.53 -0.55
C ASP A 17 18.44 -20.46 -0.85
N SER A 18 19.25 -21.18 -0.07
CA SER A 18 20.70 -21.32 -0.33
C SER A 18 20.98 -21.96 -1.69
N SER A 19 20.18 -22.95 -2.09
CA SER A 19 20.31 -23.60 -3.40
C SER A 19 19.97 -22.65 -4.55
N ASP A 20 18.97 -21.79 -4.40
CA ASP A 20 18.64 -20.79 -5.43
C ASP A 20 19.78 -19.77 -5.59
N HIS A 21 20.33 -19.27 -4.48
CA HIS A 21 21.53 -18.44 -4.50
C HIS A 21 22.71 -19.14 -5.19
N GLU A 22 22.97 -20.41 -4.86
CA GLU A 22 24.04 -21.20 -5.47
C GLU A 22 23.90 -21.29 -6.99
N VAL A 23 22.71 -21.63 -7.49
CA VAL A 23 22.42 -21.76 -8.93
C VAL A 23 22.64 -20.42 -9.64
N ASN A 24 22.07 -19.33 -9.11
CA ASN A 24 22.18 -18.01 -9.72
C ASN A 24 23.63 -17.49 -9.71
N ILE A 25 24.37 -17.73 -8.62
CA ILE A 25 25.80 -17.40 -8.54
C ILE A 25 26.63 -18.21 -9.56
N LYS A 26 26.34 -19.50 -9.73
CA LYS A 26 27.01 -20.36 -10.72
C LYS A 26 26.76 -19.89 -12.15
N ILE A 27 25.54 -19.46 -12.47
CA ILE A 27 25.21 -18.91 -13.79
C ILE A 27 26.01 -17.63 -14.03
N ALA A 28 26.01 -16.68 -13.08
CA ALA A 28 26.76 -15.43 -13.19
C ALA A 28 28.27 -15.66 -13.35
N THR A 29 28.86 -16.49 -12.49
CA THR A 29 30.30 -16.81 -12.54
C THR A 29 30.68 -17.61 -13.78
N GLY A 30 29.78 -18.47 -14.29
CA GLY A 30 29.99 -19.19 -15.54
C GLY A 30 30.06 -18.27 -16.76
N ILE A 31 29.36 -17.12 -16.76
CA ILE A 31 29.54 -16.08 -17.79
C ILE A 31 30.98 -15.54 -17.72
N LEU A 32 31.45 -15.19 -16.53
CA LEU A 32 32.79 -14.63 -16.31
C LEU A 32 33.91 -15.59 -16.71
N GLU A 33 33.72 -16.89 -16.53
CA GLU A 33 34.69 -17.88 -17.00
C GLU A 33 34.71 -18.01 -18.52
N ARG A 34 33.53 -18.05 -19.16
CA ARG A 34 33.45 -18.13 -20.63
C ARG A 34 34.04 -16.91 -21.31
N THR A 35 33.98 -15.74 -20.69
CA THR A 35 34.59 -14.50 -21.20
C THR A 35 36.05 -14.32 -20.77
N GLY A 36 36.64 -15.28 -20.06
CA GLY A 36 38.05 -15.24 -19.63
C GLY A 36 38.34 -14.28 -18.47
N VAL A 37 37.33 -13.61 -17.90
CA VAL A 37 37.46 -12.70 -16.75
C VAL A 37 37.87 -13.46 -15.49
N LEU A 38 37.35 -14.68 -15.32
CA LEU A 38 37.73 -15.60 -14.24
C LEU A 38 38.28 -16.91 -14.80
N ASN A 39 39.21 -17.52 -14.05
CA ASN A 39 39.56 -18.92 -14.23
C ASN A 39 39.00 -19.74 -13.06
N ARG A 40 38.99 -21.08 -13.20
CA ARG A 40 38.42 -22.02 -12.21
C ARG A 40 38.91 -21.73 -10.79
N ALA A 41 40.22 -21.56 -10.59
CA ALA A 41 40.81 -21.31 -9.28
C ALA A 41 40.40 -19.96 -8.67
N LYS A 42 40.32 -18.89 -9.47
CA LYS A 42 39.84 -17.57 -9.02
C LYS A 42 38.35 -17.62 -8.68
N ARG A 43 37.55 -18.34 -9.48
CA ARG A 43 36.12 -18.54 -9.20
C ARG A 43 35.91 -19.29 -7.88
N ASP A 44 36.64 -20.37 -7.64
CA ASP A 44 36.46 -21.15 -6.40
C ASP A 44 36.78 -20.33 -5.14
N ARG A 45 37.81 -19.48 -5.20
CA ARG A 45 38.09 -18.51 -4.14
C ARG A 45 36.97 -17.48 -3.97
N LEU A 46 36.43 -16.96 -5.09
CA LEU A 46 35.32 -16.02 -5.07
C LEU A 46 34.05 -16.65 -4.44
N LEU A 47 33.71 -17.89 -4.82
CA LEU A 47 32.58 -18.64 -4.25
C LEU A 47 32.71 -18.74 -2.73
N LYS A 48 33.89 -19.15 -2.24
CA LYS A 48 34.13 -19.25 -0.79
C LYS A 48 33.98 -17.91 -0.07
N SER A 49 34.41 -16.80 -0.67
CA SER A 49 34.30 -15.48 -0.05
C SER A 49 32.88 -14.95 0.10
N MET A 50 31.89 -15.55 -0.57
CA MET A 50 30.48 -15.11 -0.53
C MET A 50 29.65 -15.81 0.54
N THR A 51 30.24 -16.74 1.31
CA THR A 51 29.51 -17.59 2.28
C THR A 51 28.67 -16.76 3.25
N ASP A 52 29.28 -15.75 3.90
CA ASP A 52 28.59 -14.93 4.90
C ASP A 52 27.52 -14.01 4.27
N ASP A 53 27.78 -13.51 3.06
CA ASP A 53 26.80 -12.69 2.31
C ASP A 53 25.57 -13.54 1.95
N VAL A 54 25.76 -14.77 1.46
CA VAL A 54 24.65 -15.69 1.15
C VAL A 54 23.88 -16.04 2.42
N ALA A 55 24.57 -16.35 3.52
CA ALA A 55 23.93 -16.62 4.80
C ALA A 55 23.08 -15.43 5.27
N ALA A 56 23.59 -14.21 5.14
CA ALA A 56 22.86 -12.99 5.48
C ALA A 56 21.61 -12.78 4.61
N HIS A 57 21.71 -13.02 3.30
CA HIS A 57 20.57 -12.92 2.38
C HIS A 57 19.47 -13.94 2.74
N VAL A 58 19.86 -15.20 2.98
CA VAL A 58 18.95 -16.27 3.36
C VAL A 58 18.26 -15.95 4.69
N LEU A 59 19.01 -15.50 5.69
CA LEU A 59 18.43 -15.11 6.99
C LEU A 59 17.44 -13.96 6.83
N ALA A 60 17.79 -12.92 6.09
CA ALA A 60 16.90 -11.79 5.84
C ALA A 60 15.58 -12.22 5.18
N HIS A 61 15.63 -13.14 4.21
CA HIS A 61 14.45 -13.70 3.57
C HIS A 61 13.57 -14.48 4.57
N ASN A 62 14.16 -15.35 5.39
CA ASN A 62 13.44 -16.15 6.39
C ASN A 62 12.79 -15.27 7.48
N TYR A 63 13.48 -14.21 7.92
CA TYR A 63 12.91 -13.20 8.83
C TYR A 63 11.70 -12.52 8.22
N GLY A 64 11.80 -12.04 6.97
CA GLY A 64 10.69 -11.38 6.28
C GLY A 64 9.47 -12.28 6.11
N GLN A 65 9.68 -13.56 5.77
CA GLN A 65 8.61 -14.54 5.62
C GLN A 65 7.90 -14.86 6.94
N THR A 66 8.66 -15.04 8.02
CA THR A 66 8.08 -15.33 9.35
C THR A 66 7.36 -14.12 9.93
N LEU A 67 7.86 -12.90 9.67
CA LEU A 67 7.16 -11.67 9.99
C LEU A 67 5.84 -11.57 9.23
N ALA A 68 5.82 -11.86 7.93
CA ALA A 68 4.61 -11.85 7.12
C ALA A 68 3.50 -12.73 7.72
N LEU A 69 3.83 -13.97 8.09
CA LEU A 69 2.88 -14.88 8.75
C LEU A 69 2.42 -14.36 10.10
N SER A 70 3.28 -13.64 10.84
CA SER A 70 2.89 -13.04 12.11
C SER A 70 1.91 -11.88 11.92
N LEU A 71 2.06 -11.10 10.85
CA LEU A 71 1.12 -10.04 10.49
C LEU A 71 -0.21 -10.62 9.96
N MET A 72 -0.15 -11.68 9.15
CA MET A 72 -1.33 -12.37 8.63
C MET A 72 -2.17 -12.95 9.77
N ASP A 73 -1.54 -13.67 10.71
CA ASP A 73 -2.21 -14.26 11.89
C ASP A 73 -2.98 -13.21 12.72
N LEU A 74 -2.42 -11.99 12.86
CA LEU A 74 -3.05 -10.86 13.54
C LEU A 74 -4.26 -10.27 12.78
N ASP A 75 -4.30 -10.42 11.45
CA ASP A 75 -5.36 -9.93 10.57
C ASP A 75 -6.30 -11.07 10.09
N SER A 76 -6.06 -12.31 10.53
CA SER A 76 -6.58 -13.55 9.91
C SER A 76 -8.10 -13.62 9.81
N SER A 77 -8.83 -13.14 10.82
CA SER A 77 -10.30 -13.11 10.80
C SER A 77 -10.85 -12.13 9.77
N GLY A 78 -10.21 -10.96 9.62
CA GLY A 78 -10.59 -9.95 8.63
C GLY A 78 -10.22 -10.34 7.19
N GLU A 79 -9.22 -11.21 7.03
CA GLU A 79 -8.71 -11.66 5.73
C GLU A 79 -9.24 -13.03 5.27
N LEU A 80 -10.09 -13.69 6.06
CA LEU A 80 -10.65 -15.01 5.72
C LEU A 80 -11.37 -15.03 4.37
N GLU A 81 -12.30 -14.09 4.15
CA GLU A 81 -13.04 -14.01 2.87
C GLU A 81 -12.13 -13.64 1.68
N PRO A 82 -11.24 -12.63 1.78
CA PRO A 82 -10.22 -12.42 0.75
C PRO A 82 -9.37 -13.66 0.43
N HIS A 83 -8.98 -14.44 1.43
CA HIS A 83 -8.26 -15.70 1.24
C HIS A 83 -9.14 -16.77 0.56
N ALA A 84 -10.41 -16.87 0.92
CA ALA A 84 -11.38 -17.77 0.26
C ALA A 84 -11.55 -17.45 -1.23
N GLN A 85 -11.65 -16.15 -1.58
CA GLN A 85 -11.74 -15.70 -2.96
C GLN A 85 -10.44 -15.97 -3.74
N PHE A 86 -9.29 -15.77 -3.08
CA PHE A 86 -7.99 -16.09 -3.66
C PHE A 86 -7.89 -17.59 -3.98
N MET A 87 -8.20 -18.48 -3.03
CA MET A 87 -8.23 -19.93 -3.26
C MET A 87 -9.18 -20.31 -4.40
N SER A 88 -10.41 -19.82 -4.37
CA SER A 88 -11.43 -20.12 -5.39
C SER A 88 -10.97 -19.71 -6.79
N ARG A 89 -10.25 -18.58 -6.92
CA ARG A 89 -9.67 -18.14 -8.17
C ARG A 89 -8.59 -19.10 -8.66
N LEU A 90 -7.68 -19.53 -7.79
CA LEU A 90 -6.61 -20.47 -8.15
C LEU A 90 -7.15 -21.84 -8.57
N GLU A 91 -8.17 -22.35 -7.88
CA GLU A 91 -8.85 -23.60 -8.26
C GLU A 91 -9.47 -23.49 -9.66
N ARG A 92 -10.17 -22.38 -9.95
CA ARG A 92 -10.76 -22.13 -11.27
C ARG A 92 -9.69 -22.04 -12.37
N GLU A 93 -8.52 -21.55 -12.05
CA GLU A 93 -7.36 -21.49 -12.96
C GLU A 93 -6.62 -22.85 -13.05
N GLY A 94 -7.02 -23.87 -12.28
CA GLY A 94 -6.37 -25.18 -12.24
C GLY A 94 -5.00 -25.19 -11.54
N ARG A 95 -4.74 -24.18 -10.69
CA ARG A 95 -3.43 -23.95 -10.04
C ARG A 95 -3.40 -24.44 -8.60
N LEU A 96 -4.56 -24.62 -7.98
CA LEU A 96 -4.70 -25.06 -6.60
C LEU A 96 -5.67 -26.24 -6.51
N ASP A 97 -5.33 -27.22 -5.69
CA ASP A 97 -6.25 -28.21 -5.15
C ASP A 97 -6.23 -28.09 -3.62
N ARG A 98 -7.31 -27.55 -3.04
CA ARG A 98 -7.36 -27.30 -1.59
C ARG A 98 -7.26 -28.59 -0.78
N ALA A 99 -7.77 -29.71 -1.27
CA ALA A 99 -7.74 -30.95 -0.52
C ALA A 99 -6.32 -31.52 -0.44
N VAL A 100 -5.55 -31.41 -1.54
CA VAL A 100 -4.13 -31.81 -1.58
C VAL A 100 -3.29 -30.95 -0.64
N GLU A 101 -3.54 -29.63 -0.62
CA GLU A 101 -2.80 -28.67 0.20
C GLU A 101 -3.26 -28.59 1.66
N GLY A 102 -4.28 -29.37 2.06
CA GLY A 102 -4.82 -29.34 3.41
C GLY A 102 -5.52 -28.02 3.78
N LEU A 103 -6.04 -27.30 2.79
CA LEU A 103 -6.77 -26.04 2.94
C LEU A 103 -8.26 -26.28 3.19
N PRO A 104 -8.96 -25.35 3.89
CA PRO A 104 -10.35 -25.51 4.25
C PRO A 104 -11.29 -25.43 3.03
N ASP A 105 -12.30 -26.29 3.03
CA ASP A 105 -13.40 -26.22 2.07
C ASP A 105 -14.34 -25.04 2.37
N THR A 106 -15.30 -24.79 1.47
CA THR A 106 -16.25 -23.68 1.62
C THR A 106 -17.08 -23.80 2.91
N LYS A 107 -17.44 -25.02 3.35
CA LYS A 107 -18.25 -25.22 4.55
C LYS A 107 -17.47 -24.82 5.80
N LEU A 108 -16.21 -25.22 5.90
CA LEU A 108 -15.34 -24.87 7.01
C LEU A 108 -15.02 -23.38 7.04
N ILE A 109 -14.83 -22.74 5.88
CA ILE A 109 -14.67 -21.28 5.77
C ILE A 109 -15.91 -20.56 6.32
N THR A 110 -17.13 -20.96 5.92
CA THR A 110 -18.36 -20.37 6.45
C THR A 110 -18.47 -20.55 7.97
N ALA A 111 -18.22 -21.76 8.47
CA ALA A 111 -18.27 -22.02 9.91
C ALA A 111 -17.27 -21.19 10.71
N ARG A 112 -16.06 -20.94 10.18
CA ARG A 112 -15.06 -20.07 10.80
C ARG A 112 -15.49 -18.61 10.78
N ALA A 113 -16.05 -18.14 9.67
CA ALA A 113 -16.57 -16.78 9.55
C ALA A 113 -17.67 -16.52 10.60
N ASP A 114 -18.62 -17.45 10.76
CA ASP A 114 -19.69 -17.37 11.77
C ASP A 114 -19.15 -17.36 13.21
N ALA A 115 -18.00 -17.99 13.44
CA ALA A 115 -17.31 -18.00 14.73
C ALA A 115 -16.33 -16.82 14.93
N GLY A 116 -16.19 -15.91 13.96
CA GLY A 116 -15.21 -14.81 14.00
C GLY A 116 -13.75 -15.27 13.94
N LEU A 117 -13.49 -16.47 13.42
CA LEU A 117 -12.17 -17.08 13.32
C LEU A 117 -11.57 -16.87 11.92
N GLY A 118 -10.25 -16.81 11.85
CA GLY A 118 -9.49 -16.71 10.59
C GLY A 118 -8.98 -18.04 10.05
N MET A 119 -8.10 -17.95 9.06
CA MET A 119 -7.25 -19.08 8.65
C MET A 119 -6.27 -19.42 9.79
N THR A 120 -5.87 -20.68 9.86
CA THR A 120 -4.79 -21.10 10.76
C THR A 120 -3.44 -20.74 10.16
N ARG A 121 -2.42 -20.57 11.01
CA ARG A 121 -1.07 -20.20 10.57
C ARG A 121 -0.45 -21.16 9.53
N PRO A 122 -0.60 -22.50 9.62
CA PRO A 122 -0.14 -23.40 8.55
C PRO A 122 -0.88 -23.19 7.22
N GLU A 123 -2.19 -22.95 7.24
CA GLU A 123 -2.95 -22.64 6.03
C GLU A 123 -2.50 -21.29 5.43
N GLU A 124 -2.21 -20.29 6.27
CA GLU A 124 -1.63 -19.01 5.83
C GLU A 124 -0.25 -19.18 5.20
N ALA A 125 0.58 -20.10 5.70
CA ALA A 125 1.88 -20.43 5.11
C ALA A 125 1.74 -20.97 3.68
N VAL A 126 0.76 -21.85 3.45
CA VAL A 126 0.44 -22.34 2.10
C VAL A 126 0.00 -21.17 1.20
N LEU A 127 -0.94 -20.33 1.66
CA LEU A 127 -1.42 -19.19 0.86
C LEU A 127 -0.32 -18.16 0.57
N LEU A 128 0.60 -17.94 1.51
CA LEU A 128 1.76 -17.08 1.31
C LEU A 128 2.64 -17.59 0.16
N ALA A 129 2.92 -18.89 0.13
CA ALA A 129 3.70 -19.52 -0.93
C ALA A 129 3.01 -19.39 -2.30
N TYR A 130 1.71 -19.70 -2.38
CA TYR A 130 0.93 -19.51 -3.60
C TYR A 130 0.91 -18.04 -4.06
N GLY A 131 0.73 -17.10 -3.13
CA GLY A 131 0.78 -15.67 -3.43
C GLY A 131 2.08 -15.24 -4.10
N LYS A 132 3.22 -15.73 -3.59
CA LYS A 132 4.55 -15.47 -4.15
C LYS A 132 4.73 -16.09 -5.53
N LEU A 133 4.32 -17.36 -5.68
CA LEU A 133 4.41 -18.07 -6.95
C LEU A 133 3.60 -17.39 -8.04
N GLU A 134 2.35 -17.03 -7.75
CA GLU A 134 1.49 -16.39 -8.76
C GLU A 134 1.97 -15.03 -9.14
N LEU A 135 2.31 -14.20 -8.16
CA LEU A 135 2.80 -12.87 -8.47
C LEU A 135 4.14 -12.93 -9.21
N SER A 136 5.06 -13.83 -8.86
CA SER A 136 6.32 -13.98 -9.58
C SER A 136 6.09 -14.38 -11.04
N HIS A 137 5.21 -15.36 -11.30
CA HIS A 137 4.84 -15.77 -12.64
C HIS A 137 4.25 -14.60 -13.46
N ASP A 138 3.31 -13.86 -12.88
CA ASP A 138 2.68 -12.72 -13.54
C ASP A 138 3.69 -11.60 -13.82
N ILE A 139 4.64 -11.36 -12.91
CA ILE A 139 5.69 -10.37 -13.10
C ILE A 139 6.63 -10.79 -14.23
N VAL A 140 7.08 -12.06 -14.27
CA VAL A 140 7.93 -12.58 -15.36
C VAL A 140 7.24 -12.47 -16.71
N ALA A 141 5.92 -12.69 -16.77
CA ALA A 141 5.14 -12.57 -18.00
C ALA A 141 4.87 -11.10 -18.43
N SER A 142 5.12 -10.13 -17.56
CA SER A 142 4.88 -8.70 -17.80
C SER A 142 6.12 -7.94 -18.28
N ARG A 143 5.99 -6.64 -18.54
CA ARG A 143 7.15 -5.75 -18.81
C ARG A 143 7.82 -5.21 -17.54
N ALA A 144 7.28 -5.49 -16.35
CA ALA A 144 7.77 -4.91 -15.10
C ALA A 144 9.27 -5.17 -14.84
N PRO A 145 9.82 -6.39 -15.06
CA PRO A 145 11.25 -6.65 -14.83
C PRO A 145 12.21 -5.88 -15.74
N ASP A 146 11.69 -5.26 -16.81
CA ASP A 146 12.51 -4.48 -17.75
C ASP A 146 12.62 -3.01 -17.35
N ASP A 147 11.87 -2.54 -16.34
CA ASP A 147 12.01 -1.18 -15.83
C ASP A 147 13.45 -0.97 -15.30
N PRO A 148 14.18 0.08 -15.76
CA PRO A 148 15.54 0.36 -15.32
C PRO A 148 15.71 0.49 -13.80
N HIS A 149 14.64 0.83 -13.07
CA HIS A 149 14.63 0.89 -11.62
C HIS A 149 15.08 -0.42 -10.95
N PHE A 150 14.79 -1.58 -11.56
CA PHE A 150 15.11 -2.89 -11.01
C PHE A 150 16.57 -3.32 -11.17
N ALA A 151 17.43 -2.49 -11.79
CA ALA A 151 18.86 -2.77 -11.85
C ALA A 151 19.48 -2.92 -10.44
N ALA A 152 19.09 -2.04 -9.50
CA ALA A 152 19.56 -2.11 -8.11
C ALA A 152 19.01 -3.32 -7.36
N VAL A 153 17.79 -3.76 -7.69
CA VAL A 153 17.18 -4.97 -7.11
C VAL A 153 17.96 -6.21 -7.56
N LEU A 154 18.27 -6.31 -8.85
CA LEU A 154 19.09 -7.39 -9.39
C LEU A 154 20.49 -7.40 -8.77
N GLU A 155 21.15 -6.25 -8.68
CA GLU A 155 22.48 -6.14 -8.08
C GLU A 155 22.45 -6.51 -6.59
N GLY A 156 21.41 -6.07 -5.87
CA GLY A 156 21.19 -6.34 -4.46
C GLY A 156 21.01 -7.82 -4.13
N TYR A 157 20.39 -8.59 -5.03
CA TYR A 157 20.21 -10.04 -4.91
C TYR A 157 21.56 -10.78 -4.81
N PHE A 158 22.58 -10.34 -5.54
CA PHE A 158 23.88 -11.00 -5.54
C PHE A 158 24.77 -10.54 -4.35
N PRO A 159 25.59 -11.44 -3.81
CA PRO A 159 26.63 -11.09 -2.83
C PRO A 159 27.51 -9.93 -3.28
N LYS A 160 28.01 -9.12 -2.32
CA LYS A 160 28.75 -7.89 -2.62
C LYS A 160 29.95 -8.12 -3.54
N ALA A 161 30.63 -9.26 -3.37
CA ALA A 161 31.79 -9.64 -4.16
C ALA A 161 31.50 -9.80 -5.66
N LEU A 162 30.25 -10.06 -6.06
CA LEU A 162 29.82 -10.18 -7.46
C LEU A 162 29.37 -8.87 -8.10
N ARG A 163 29.00 -7.86 -7.30
CA ARG A 163 28.38 -6.61 -7.78
C ARG A 163 29.28 -5.81 -8.72
N LYS A 164 30.59 -5.95 -8.57
CA LYS A 164 31.60 -5.36 -9.48
C LYS A 164 31.58 -5.94 -10.90
N TYR A 165 30.87 -7.03 -11.14
CA TYR A 165 30.74 -7.66 -12.47
C TYR A 165 29.39 -7.32 -13.12
N ASP A 166 29.08 -6.04 -13.17
CA ASP A 166 27.78 -5.48 -13.59
C ASP A 166 27.31 -5.99 -14.97
N GLU A 167 28.21 -6.11 -15.95
CA GLU A 167 27.87 -6.61 -17.29
C GLU A 167 27.40 -8.08 -17.26
N ALA A 168 28.06 -8.91 -16.43
CA ALA A 168 27.67 -10.31 -16.27
C ALA A 168 26.32 -10.45 -15.56
N LEU A 169 26.04 -9.61 -14.56
CA LEU A 169 24.74 -9.57 -13.89
C LEU A 169 23.64 -9.06 -14.83
N ARG A 170 23.89 -8.01 -15.62
CA ARG A 170 22.94 -7.50 -16.62
C ARG A 170 22.61 -8.52 -17.71
N ARG A 171 23.58 -9.36 -18.10
CA ARG A 171 23.40 -10.47 -19.06
C ARG A 171 22.96 -11.78 -18.41
N HIS A 172 22.64 -11.79 -17.12
CA HIS A 172 22.20 -12.99 -16.43
C HIS A 172 20.93 -13.53 -17.09
N ARG A 173 20.94 -14.80 -17.48
CA ARG A 173 19.80 -15.39 -18.23
C ARG A 173 18.51 -15.43 -17.42
N LEU A 174 18.60 -15.52 -16.10
CA LEU A 174 17.45 -15.50 -15.18
C LEU A 174 17.21 -14.12 -14.57
N ARG A 175 17.69 -13.04 -15.21
CA ARG A 175 17.56 -11.68 -14.68
C ARG A 175 16.10 -11.34 -14.34
N ARG A 176 15.17 -11.69 -15.22
CA ARG A 176 13.75 -11.35 -15.07
C ARG A 176 13.12 -12.15 -13.93
N GLU A 177 13.46 -13.42 -13.83
CA GLU A 177 12.98 -14.37 -12.82
C GLU A 177 13.49 -13.99 -11.43
N ILE A 178 14.76 -13.58 -11.31
CA ILE A 178 15.33 -13.07 -10.05
C ILE A 178 14.59 -11.80 -9.61
N ILE A 179 14.45 -10.82 -10.51
CA ILE A 179 13.73 -9.57 -10.19
C ILE A 179 12.29 -9.88 -9.76
N ALA A 180 11.59 -10.72 -10.52
CA ALA A 180 10.22 -11.11 -10.23
C ALA A 180 10.08 -11.78 -8.86
N THR A 181 10.99 -12.69 -8.53
CA THR A 181 10.98 -13.40 -7.26
C THR A 181 11.25 -12.45 -6.09
N VAL A 182 12.22 -11.55 -6.21
CA VAL A 182 12.52 -10.57 -5.15
C VAL A 182 11.34 -9.61 -4.94
N VAL A 183 10.78 -9.07 -6.02
CA VAL A 183 9.63 -8.15 -5.93
C VAL A 183 8.39 -8.86 -5.40
N ALA A 184 8.08 -10.07 -5.87
CA ALA A 184 6.93 -10.83 -5.40
C ALA A 184 7.05 -11.17 -3.90
N ASN A 185 8.24 -11.58 -3.45
CA ASN A 185 8.52 -11.81 -2.04
C ASN A 185 8.29 -10.55 -1.21
N ASP A 186 8.83 -9.40 -1.63
CA ASP A 186 8.66 -8.15 -0.89
C ASP A 186 7.18 -7.71 -0.80
N VAL A 187 6.44 -7.75 -1.92
CA VAL A 187 5.01 -7.43 -1.96
C VAL A 187 4.21 -8.35 -1.03
N VAL A 188 4.38 -9.67 -1.19
CA VAL A 188 3.55 -10.64 -0.48
C VAL A 188 3.91 -10.67 1.01
N ASN A 189 5.19 -10.54 1.37
CA ASN A 189 5.61 -10.50 2.76
C ASN A 189 5.06 -9.27 3.51
N ARG A 190 4.92 -8.13 2.83
CA ARG A 190 4.44 -6.88 3.47
C ARG A 190 2.93 -6.73 3.43
N CYS A 191 2.29 -7.16 2.34
CA CYS A 191 0.88 -6.82 2.08
C CYS A 191 -0.06 -8.03 2.09
N GLY A 192 0.46 -9.25 2.08
CA GLY A 192 -0.31 -10.50 2.07
C GLY A 192 -0.56 -11.07 0.66
N PRO A 193 -0.95 -12.34 0.56
CA PRO A 193 -1.00 -13.08 -0.72
C PRO A 193 -2.12 -12.66 -1.65
N SER A 194 -3.28 -12.24 -1.11
CA SER A 194 -4.43 -11.83 -1.92
C SER A 194 -4.32 -10.39 -2.45
N PHE A 195 -3.45 -9.57 -1.87
CA PHE A 195 -3.35 -8.13 -2.13
C PHE A 195 -3.13 -7.77 -3.61
N PRO A 196 -2.19 -8.38 -4.36
CA PRO A 196 -1.92 -8.00 -5.74
C PRO A 196 -3.15 -8.13 -6.64
N SER A 197 -3.81 -9.30 -6.61
CA SER A 197 -4.99 -9.58 -7.43
C SER A 197 -6.17 -8.65 -7.11
N ARG A 198 -6.39 -8.35 -5.82
CA ARG A 198 -7.42 -7.42 -5.35
C ARG A 198 -7.14 -6.00 -5.81
N LEU A 199 -5.89 -5.54 -5.67
CA LEU A 199 -5.51 -4.18 -6.05
C LEU A 199 -5.61 -4.00 -7.55
N MET A 200 -5.10 -4.94 -8.35
CA MET A 200 -5.17 -4.86 -9.82
C MET A 200 -6.62 -4.78 -10.30
N ALA A 201 -7.51 -5.62 -9.75
CA ALA A 201 -8.94 -5.54 -10.06
C ALA A 201 -9.55 -4.19 -9.67
N ALA A 202 -9.28 -3.70 -8.46
CA ALA A 202 -9.85 -2.45 -7.95
C ALA A 202 -9.31 -1.19 -8.66
N ALA A 203 -8.02 -1.16 -8.98
CA ALA A 203 -7.37 -0.07 -9.71
C ALA A 203 -7.58 -0.17 -11.22
N SER A 204 -8.10 -1.32 -11.70
CA SER A 204 -8.24 -1.67 -13.11
C SER A 204 -6.91 -1.49 -13.86
N CYS A 205 -5.84 -2.09 -13.32
CA CYS A 205 -4.49 -1.99 -13.85
C CYS A 205 -3.87 -3.39 -14.07
N ASP A 206 -2.85 -3.45 -14.92
CA ASP A 206 -2.09 -4.67 -15.17
C ASP A 206 -0.95 -4.87 -14.17
N THR A 207 -0.23 -5.99 -14.29
CA THR A 207 0.91 -6.33 -13.42
C THR A 207 2.04 -5.30 -13.49
N HIS A 208 2.29 -4.72 -14.67
CA HIS A 208 3.31 -3.68 -14.83
C HIS A 208 2.96 -2.44 -14.01
N ALA A 209 1.75 -1.92 -14.17
CA ALA A 209 1.25 -0.78 -13.42
C ALA A 209 1.18 -1.05 -11.90
N PHE A 210 0.80 -2.27 -11.49
CA PHE A 210 0.80 -2.68 -10.09
C PHE A 210 2.20 -2.61 -9.48
N VAL A 211 3.18 -3.26 -10.12
CA VAL A 211 4.57 -3.28 -9.65
C VAL A 211 5.15 -1.86 -9.61
N ALA A 212 4.92 -1.07 -10.65
CA ALA A 212 5.40 0.30 -10.69
C ALA A 212 4.79 1.18 -9.60
N GLY A 213 3.48 1.05 -9.38
CA GLY A 213 2.79 1.75 -8.30
C GLY A 213 3.27 1.34 -6.92
N TYR A 214 3.54 0.06 -6.69
CA TYR A 214 4.02 -0.48 -5.42
C TYR A 214 5.44 0.00 -5.09
N GLU A 215 6.37 -0.11 -6.04
CA GLU A 215 7.75 0.36 -5.84
C GLU A 215 7.81 1.87 -5.65
N ALA A 216 7.02 2.62 -6.43
CA ALA A 216 6.90 4.07 -6.25
C ALA A 216 6.31 4.43 -4.88
N ALA A 217 5.29 3.70 -4.41
CA ALA A 217 4.70 3.92 -3.08
C ALA A 217 5.74 3.73 -1.97
N LYS A 218 6.54 2.65 -2.02
CA LYS A 218 7.62 2.42 -1.05
C LYS A 218 8.61 3.59 -1.02
N ALA A 219 9.05 4.05 -2.19
CA ALA A 219 10.02 5.13 -2.29
C ALA A 219 9.45 6.48 -1.84
N VAL A 220 8.24 6.83 -2.29
CA VAL A 220 7.56 8.10 -1.97
C VAL A 220 7.27 8.23 -0.46
N LEU A 221 6.85 7.13 0.17
CA LEU A 221 6.61 7.09 1.62
C LEU A 221 7.90 7.04 2.46
N GLY A 222 9.06 6.75 1.84
CA GLY A 222 10.29 6.47 2.59
C GLY A 222 10.20 5.18 3.39
N LEU A 223 9.42 4.21 2.89
CA LEU A 223 9.07 2.99 3.62
C LEU A 223 10.28 2.13 4.02
N PRO A 224 11.29 1.89 3.16
CA PRO A 224 12.40 0.98 3.51
C PRO A 224 13.11 1.38 4.81
N ALA A 225 13.53 2.65 4.93
CA ALA A 225 14.22 3.15 6.11
C ALA A 225 13.35 3.09 7.38
N LEU A 226 12.05 3.39 7.24
CA LEU A 226 11.12 3.34 8.37
C LEU A 226 10.82 1.90 8.78
N TRP A 227 10.72 0.98 7.83
CA TRP A 227 10.56 -0.45 8.10
C TRP A 227 11.77 -1.02 8.82
N ASP A 228 12.99 -0.66 8.38
CA ASP A 228 14.24 -1.08 9.04
C ASP A 228 14.34 -0.51 10.46
N THR A 229 13.88 0.73 10.67
CA THR A 229 13.80 1.34 12.01
C THR A 229 12.85 0.55 12.93
N VAL A 230 11.70 0.11 12.42
CA VAL A 230 10.77 -0.74 13.19
C VAL A 230 11.37 -2.13 13.40
N ALA A 231 12.03 -2.71 12.40
CA ALA A 231 12.67 -4.03 12.51
C ALA A 231 13.83 -4.06 13.51
N GLY A 232 14.53 -2.93 13.67
CA GLY A 232 15.58 -2.75 14.66
C GLY A 232 15.09 -2.64 16.11
N LEU A 233 13.78 -2.59 16.35
CA LEU A 233 13.21 -2.72 17.69
C LEU A 233 13.37 -4.18 18.15
N ASP A 234 14.16 -4.40 19.20
CA ASP A 234 14.35 -5.71 19.80
C ASP A 234 13.53 -5.80 21.11
N PRO A 235 12.42 -6.57 21.12
CA PRO A 235 11.59 -6.72 22.32
C PRO A 235 12.32 -7.47 23.46
N ALA A 236 13.47 -8.10 23.21
CA ALA A 236 14.30 -8.73 24.24
C ALA A 236 15.20 -7.73 24.98
N ILE A 237 15.39 -6.51 24.46
CA ILE A 237 16.21 -5.48 25.10
C ILE A 237 15.34 -4.64 26.05
N PRO A 238 15.63 -4.60 27.36
CA PRO A 238 14.88 -3.79 28.32
C PRO A 238 14.84 -2.31 27.89
N GLY A 239 13.64 -1.72 27.88
CA GLY A 239 13.43 -0.33 27.49
C GLY A 239 13.14 -0.12 25.99
N GLN A 240 13.15 -1.18 25.17
CA GLN A 240 12.62 -1.13 23.81
C GLN A 240 11.14 -1.55 23.75
N ALA A 241 10.51 -1.37 22.59
CA ALA A 241 9.09 -1.64 22.38
C ALA A 241 8.79 -3.15 22.54
N PRO A 242 7.71 -3.54 23.25
CA PRO A 242 7.26 -4.92 23.26
C PRO A 242 6.86 -5.37 21.86
N ALA A 243 6.83 -6.70 21.64
CA ALA A 243 6.49 -7.29 20.34
C ALA A 243 5.13 -6.79 19.81
N ALA A 244 4.14 -6.56 20.68
CA ALA A 244 2.84 -6.02 20.29
C ALA A 244 2.95 -4.63 19.62
N GLY A 245 3.76 -3.73 20.19
CA GLY A 245 3.98 -2.39 19.66
C GLY A 245 4.71 -2.42 18.32
N GLN A 246 5.73 -3.27 18.20
CA GLN A 246 6.44 -3.49 16.94
C GLN A 246 5.50 -4.02 15.84
N MET A 247 4.68 -5.03 16.16
CA MET A 247 3.72 -5.58 15.20
C MET A 247 2.65 -4.57 14.80
N ALA A 248 2.19 -3.74 15.74
CA ALA A 248 1.24 -2.67 15.44
C ALA A 248 1.82 -1.63 14.47
N LEU A 249 3.09 -1.26 14.62
CA LEU A 249 3.80 -0.39 13.67
C LEU A 249 3.89 -1.03 12.27
N PHE A 250 4.28 -2.30 12.16
CA PHE A 250 4.34 -2.99 10.87
C PHE A 250 2.98 -3.11 10.19
N ARG A 251 1.92 -3.50 10.91
CA ARG A 251 0.54 -3.55 10.37
C ARG A 251 0.12 -2.19 9.83
N ARG A 252 0.48 -1.11 10.54
CA ARG A 252 0.16 0.24 10.12
C ARG A 252 0.95 0.68 8.89
N LEU A 253 2.23 0.35 8.80
CA LEU A 253 3.05 0.58 7.61
C LEU A 253 2.49 -0.17 6.38
N ALA A 254 2.15 -1.45 6.54
CA ALA A 254 1.54 -2.26 5.49
C ALA A 254 0.20 -1.66 5.03
N TYR A 255 -0.66 -1.22 5.96
CA TYR A 255 -1.92 -0.55 5.63
C TYR A 255 -1.71 0.69 4.75
N THR A 256 -0.79 1.58 5.13
CA THR A 256 -0.51 2.79 4.37
C THR A 256 0.09 2.47 3.00
N LEU A 257 1.01 1.49 2.93
CA LEU A 257 1.59 1.04 1.66
C LEU A 257 0.51 0.53 0.70
N ARG A 258 -0.45 -0.27 1.18
CA ARG A 258 -1.55 -0.79 0.36
C ARG A 258 -2.39 0.34 -0.26
N GLY A 259 -2.68 1.38 0.54
CA GLY A 259 -3.45 2.55 0.09
C GLY A 259 -2.70 3.37 -0.96
N GLU A 260 -1.44 3.71 -0.70
CA GLU A 260 -0.62 4.50 -1.63
C GLU A 260 -0.35 3.74 -2.94
N THR A 261 -0.11 2.42 -2.85
CA THR A 261 0.03 1.55 -4.03
C THR A 261 -1.19 1.64 -4.94
N PHE A 262 -2.40 1.66 -4.37
CA PHE A 262 -3.64 1.72 -5.18
C PHE A 262 -3.67 3.00 -6.01
N TRP A 263 -3.35 4.14 -5.40
CA TRP A 263 -3.38 5.42 -6.08
C TRP A 263 -2.30 5.53 -7.15
N LEU A 264 -1.07 5.11 -6.87
CA LEU A 264 0.03 5.18 -7.84
C LEU A 264 -0.14 4.16 -8.96
N ALA A 265 -0.56 2.93 -8.68
CA ALA A 265 -0.84 1.91 -9.70
C ALA A 265 -1.94 2.36 -10.67
N ARG A 266 -2.97 3.04 -10.16
CA ARG A 266 -4.02 3.62 -11.02
C ARG A 266 -3.49 4.71 -11.96
N ARG A 267 -2.48 5.47 -11.56
CA ARG A 267 -1.83 6.45 -12.46
C ARG A 267 -0.94 5.75 -13.46
N ALA A 268 -0.10 4.82 -12.99
CA ALA A 268 0.75 4.00 -13.83
C ALA A 268 -0.05 3.30 -14.94
N GLY A 269 -1.21 2.72 -14.62
CA GLY A 269 -2.08 2.06 -15.59
C GLY A 269 -2.71 3.00 -16.63
N ARG A 270 -2.90 4.28 -16.27
CA ARG A 270 -3.45 5.29 -17.20
C ARG A 270 -2.38 5.91 -18.10
N THR A 271 -1.17 6.08 -17.60
CA THR A 271 -0.10 6.81 -18.32
C THR A 271 0.97 5.89 -18.90
N GLY A 272 1.01 4.62 -18.49
CA GLY A 272 2.12 3.70 -18.79
C GLY A 272 3.41 4.04 -18.03
N ALA A 273 3.34 4.86 -16.97
CA ALA A 273 4.53 5.34 -16.28
C ALA A 273 5.29 4.24 -15.54
N GLY A 274 6.62 4.27 -15.64
CA GLY A 274 7.53 3.40 -14.90
C GLY A 274 7.81 3.91 -13.48
N VAL A 275 8.59 3.15 -12.70
CA VAL A 275 8.83 3.45 -11.28
C VAL A 275 9.47 4.82 -11.08
N ALA A 276 10.54 5.10 -11.83
CA ALA A 276 11.31 6.34 -11.68
C ALA A 276 10.49 7.59 -12.04
N GLU A 277 9.59 7.48 -13.01
CA GLU A 277 8.70 8.58 -13.42
C GLU A 277 7.69 8.92 -12.33
N LEU A 278 7.08 7.89 -11.72
CA LEU A 278 6.15 8.06 -10.60
C LEU A 278 6.86 8.69 -9.38
N ILE A 279 8.05 8.20 -9.02
CA ILE A 279 8.84 8.76 -7.91
C ILE A 279 9.19 10.22 -8.18
N LYS A 280 9.66 10.53 -9.40
CA LYS A 280 10.03 11.91 -9.79
C LYS A 280 8.84 12.85 -9.68
N ARG A 281 7.65 12.39 -10.08
CA ARG A 281 6.43 13.19 -10.08
C ARG A 281 5.85 13.37 -8.67
N TYR A 282 5.68 12.29 -7.91
CA TYR A 282 4.93 12.31 -6.65
C TYR A 282 5.80 12.44 -5.39
N GLY A 283 7.09 12.11 -5.47
CA GLY A 283 8.03 12.19 -4.35
C GLY A 283 8.20 13.60 -3.78
N PRO A 284 8.51 14.62 -4.60
CA PRO A 284 8.68 16.00 -4.11
C PRO A 284 7.41 16.56 -3.46
N GLY A 285 6.25 16.31 -4.06
CA GLY A 285 4.96 16.76 -3.53
C GLY A 285 4.64 16.12 -2.18
N THR A 286 4.86 14.81 -2.06
CA THR A 286 4.68 14.09 -0.78
C THR A 286 5.62 14.61 0.30
N ALA A 287 6.87 14.93 -0.04
CA ALA A 287 7.82 15.53 0.89
C ALA A 287 7.39 16.94 1.35
N ILE A 288 6.80 17.74 0.47
CA ILE A 288 6.21 19.05 0.84
C ILE A 288 5.03 18.85 1.80
N LEU A 289 4.10 17.95 1.49
CA LEU A 289 2.93 17.70 2.34
C LEU A 289 3.33 17.16 3.72
N ARG A 290 4.33 16.28 3.78
CA ARG A 290 4.91 15.79 5.04
C ARG A 290 5.49 16.93 5.89
N LYS A 291 6.09 17.96 5.27
CA LYS A 291 6.61 19.14 5.97
C LYS A 291 5.52 20.10 6.43
N LEU A 292 4.41 20.21 5.69
CA LEU A 292 3.24 20.97 6.14
C LEU A 292 2.63 20.36 7.40
N GLY A 293 2.77 19.04 7.56
CA GLY A 293 2.40 18.33 8.78
C GLY A 293 0.89 18.35 9.06
N PRO A 294 0.48 18.10 10.31
CA PRO A 294 -0.94 17.98 10.66
C PRO A 294 -1.72 19.29 10.53
N ASP A 295 -1.06 20.45 10.55
CA ASP A 295 -1.71 21.77 10.54
C ASP A 295 -2.51 22.05 9.26
N VAL A 296 -2.17 21.40 8.15
CA VAL A 296 -2.93 21.52 6.89
C VAL A 296 -4.19 20.65 6.89
N LEU A 297 -4.25 19.64 7.74
CA LEU A 297 -5.35 18.68 7.81
C LEU A 297 -6.57 19.28 8.51
N SER A 298 -7.75 18.75 8.22
CA SER A 298 -8.95 19.08 8.98
C SER A 298 -8.87 18.56 10.42
N GLU A 299 -9.64 19.16 11.33
CA GLU A 299 -9.70 18.73 12.73
C GLU A 299 -10.06 17.24 12.88
N VAL A 300 -10.88 16.72 11.97
CA VAL A 300 -11.27 15.30 11.91
C VAL A 300 -10.06 14.41 11.62
N GLU A 301 -9.27 14.74 10.59
CA GLU A 301 -8.08 13.95 10.24
C GLU A 301 -6.94 14.14 11.26
N GLN A 302 -6.82 15.32 11.87
CA GLN A 302 -5.90 15.51 12.99
C GLN A 302 -6.30 14.65 14.20
N ALA A 303 -7.57 14.64 14.58
CA ALA A 303 -8.08 13.81 15.68
C ALA A 303 -7.87 12.31 15.40
N ARG A 304 -8.16 11.87 14.18
CA ARG A 304 -7.91 10.49 13.73
C ARG A 304 -6.44 10.12 13.79
N THR A 305 -5.55 11.04 13.40
CA THR A 305 -4.11 10.81 13.46
C THR A 305 -3.64 10.70 14.91
N ARG A 306 -4.14 11.55 15.82
CA ARG A 306 -3.87 11.46 17.26
C ARG A 306 -4.35 10.13 17.85
N GLU A 307 -5.60 9.74 17.59
CA GLU A 307 -6.15 8.44 18.03
C GLU A 307 -5.28 7.27 17.54
N GLN A 308 -4.75 7.35 16.32
CA GLN A 308 -3.84 6.33 15.82
C GLN A 308 -2.49 6.31 16.55
N ILE A 309 -1.93 7.48 16.87
CA ILE A 309 -0.70 7.58 17.67
C ILE A 309 -0.94 6.96 19.04
N ASP A 310 -2.03 7.33 19.70
CA ASP A 310 -2.40 6.83 21.02
C ASP A 310 -2.52 5.30 21.00
N ARG A 311 -3.24 4.72 20.03
CA ARG A 311 -3.34 3.26 19.88
C ARG A 311 -2.00 2.56 19.68
N LEU A 312 -1.08 3.16 18.93
CA LEU A 312 0.26 2.59 18.73
C LEU A 312 1.08 2.66 20.03
N VAL A 313 1.02 3.77 20.75
CA VAL A 313 1.69 3.96 22.04
C VAL A 313 1.14 3.03 23.11
N GLU A 314 -0.19 2.87 23.17
CA GLU A 314 -0.87 1.90 24.05
C GLU A 314 -0.45 0.45 23.76
N ALA A 315 -0.18 0.11 22.49
CA ALA A 315 0.39 -1.17 22.12
C ALA A 315 1.89 -1.31 22.51
N GLY A 316 2.53 -0.23 22.95
CA GLY A 316 3.92 -0.17 23.39
C GLY A 316 4.90 0.39 22.36
N ALA A 317 4.44 0.97 21.25
CA ALA A 317 5.32 1.61 20.29
C ALA A 317 5.98 2.87 20.88
N PRO A 318 7.25 3.19 20.54
CA PRO A 318 7.86 4.44 20.96
C PRO A 318 7.12 5.63 20.35
N GLU A 319 6.76 6.63 21.15
CA GLU A 319 5.89 7.75 20.74
C GLU A 319 6.37 8.46 19.47
N ALA A 320 7.67 8.76 19.37
CA ALA A 320 8.25 9.41 18.20
C ALA A 320 8.09 8.57 16.91
N LEU A 321 8.16 7.24 17.02
CA LEU A 321 8.00 6.34 15.89
C LEU A 321 6.52 6.11 15.56
N ALA A 322 5.66 6.01 16.58
CA ALA A 322 4.21 5.98 16.43
C ALA A 322 3.71 7.21 15.67
N ALA A 323 4.18 8.40 16.05
CA ALA A 323 3.90 9.65 15.35
C ALA A 323 4.36 9.61 13.88
N GLN A 324 5.59 9.19 13.61
CA GLN A 324 6.10 9.08 12.23
C GLN A 324 5.24 8.15 11.37
N VAL A 325 4.91 6.97 11.88
CA VAL A 325 4.11 5.95 11.18
C VAL A 325 2.65 6.38 11.00
N ALA A 326 2.03 6.97 12.02
CA ALA A 326 0.64 7.43 11.96
C ALA A 326 0.45 8.55 10.94
N ASN A 327 1.39 9.50 10.90
CA ASN A 327 1.37 10.66 9.98
C ASN A 327 1.57 10.29 8.50
N LEU A 328 1.86 9.03 8.16
CA LEU A 328 1.88 8.61 6.75
C LEU A 328 0.47 8.43 6.15
N GLN A 329 -0.56 8.13 6.96
CA GLN A 329 -1.91 7.89 6.41
C GLN A 329 -2.50 9.12 5.71
N PRO A 330 -2.44 10.33 6.27
CA PRO A 330 -2.93 11.53 5.58
C PRO A 330 -2.24 11.79 4.25
N LEU A 331 -1.01 11.28 4.06
CA LEU A 331 -0.29 11.40 2.79
C LEU A 331 -0.88 10.56 1.67
N THR A 332 -1.84 9.67 1.94
CA THR A 332 -2.51 8.88 0.88
C THR A 332 -3.35 9.72 -0.09
N THR A 333 -3.62 11.00 0.24
CA THR A 333 -4.22 11.98 -0.69
C THR A 333 -3.17 12.77 -1.47
N ALA A 334 -1.87 12.55 -1.25
CA ALA A 334 -0.79 13.31 -1.88
C ALA A 334 -0.85 13.22 -3.40
N VAL A 335 -1.12 12.02 -3.95
CA VAL A 335 -1.20 11.80 -5.40
C VAL A 335 -2.31 12.67 -6.03
N ASP A 336 -3.48 12.75 -5.40
CA ASP A 336 -4.57 13.61 -5.87
C ASP A 336 -4.23 15.11 -5.76
N LEU A 337 -3.60 15.52 -4.66
CA LEU A 337 -3.19 16.92 -4.44
C LEU A 337 -2.10 17.37 -5.42
N VAL A 338 -1.15 16.50 -5.75
CA VAL A 338 -0.13 16.75 -6.76
C VAL A 338 -0.77 16.87 -8.14
N ASP A 339 -1.64 15.94 -8.52
CA ASP A 339 -2.39 16.01 -9.78
C ASP A 339 -3.22 17.32 -9.88
N LEU A 340 -3.84 17.75 -8.78
CA LEU A 340 -4.58 19.01 -8.69
C LEU A 340 -3.69 20.25 -8.85
N ALA A 341 -2.54 20.26 -8.17
CA ALA A 341 -1.60 21.37 -8.24
C ALA A 341 -1.00 21.50 -9.64
N GLU A 342 -0.55 20.40 -10.25
CA GLU A 342 0.00 20.39 -11.61
C GLU A 342 -1.03 20.77 -12.69
N ALA A 343 -2.30 20.43 -12.49
CA ALA A 343 -3.39 20.86 -13.36
C ALA A 343 -3.78 22.35 -13.17
N SER A 344 -3.08 23.07 -12.30
CA SER A 344 -3.33 24.47 -11.96
C SER A 344 -2.02 25.29 -11.96
N SER A 345 -2.14 26.59 -11.77
CA SER A 345 -0.99 27.48 -11.51
C SER A 345 -0.71 27.67 -10.01
N TRP A 346 -1.37 26.90 -9.13
CA TRP A 346 -1.28 27.08 -7.69
C TRP A 346 -0.19 26.20 -7.10
N ALA A 347 0.57 26.75 -6.16
CA ALA A 347 1.53 25.96 -5.40
C ALA A 347 0.83 24.88 -4.55
N LEU A 348 1.45 23.71 -4.43
CA LEU A 348 0.88 22.56 -3.71
C LEU A 348 0.39 22.88 -2.28
N PRO A 349 1.11 23.67 -1.45
CA PRO A 349 0.59 24.05 -0.13
C PRO A 349 -0.75 24.79 -0.19
N ASN A 350 -0.95 25.63 -1.21
CA ASN A 350 -2.18 26.40 -1.35
C ASN A 350 -3.34 25.51 -1.77
N VAL A 351 -3.08 24.56 -2.67
CA VAL A 351 -4.05 23.54 -3.07
C VAL A 351 -4.42 22.64 -1.88
N ALA A 352 -3.44 22.21 -1.08
CA ALA A 352 -3.67 21.36 0.09
C ALA A 352 -4.56 22.06 1.13
N ARG A 353 -4.26 23.31 1.49
CA ARG A 353 -5.11 24.10 2.41
C ARG A 353 -6.53 24.21 1.90
N LEU A 354 -6.70 24.58 0.63
CA LEU A 354 -8.04 24.73 0.04
C LEU A 354 -8.79 23.38 -0.03
N TYR A 355 -8.10 22.29 -0.37
CA TYR A 355 -8.66 20.94 -0.40
C TYR A 355 -9.20 20.54 0.98
N HIS A 356 -8.42 20.71 2.04
CA HIS A 356 -8.87 20.36 3.39
C HIS A 356 -9.99 21.27 3.91
N GLN A 357 -9.96 22.58 3.60
CA GLN A 357 -11.09 23.47 3.94
C GLN A 357 -12.37 23.14 3.15
N THR A 358 -12.23 22.70 1.90
CA THR A 358 -13.37 22.15 1.12
C THR A 358 -13.91 20.89 1.80
N GLY A 359 -13.01 20.02 2.28
CA GLY A 359 -13.37 18.81 3.02
C GLY A 359 -14.14 19.11 4.30
N ALA A 360 -13.68 20.09 5.07
CA ALA A 360 -14.32 20.53 6.32
C ALA A 360 -15.72 21.12 6.07
N ALA A 361 -15.86 22.00 5.08
CA ALA A 361 -17.13 22.67 4.78
C ALA A 361 -18.24 21.70 4.33
N PHE A 362 -17.88 20.60 3.68
CA PHE A 362 -18.83 19.62 3.12
C PHE A 362 -18.73 18.24 3.76
N ALA A 363 -18.09 18.14 4.94
CA ALA A 363 -17.98 16.94 5.75
C ALA A 363 -17.34 15.70 5.09
N PHE A 364 -16.50 15.87 4.06
CA PHE A 364 -15.86 14.76 3.35
C PHE A 364 -15.02 13.86 4.27
N ASP A 365 -14.27 14.45 5.21
CA ASP A 365 -13.46 13.68 6.16
C ASP A 365 -14.33 12.84 7.09
N ARG A 366 -15.45 13.41 7.59
CA ARG A 366 -16.41 12.69 8.43
C ARG A 366 -17.03 11.51 7.69
N LEU A 367 -17.41 11.70 6.43
CA LEU A 367 -17.95 10.63 5.58
C LEU A 367 -16.92 9.55 5.28
N ARG A 368 -15.66 9.91 5.05
CA ARG A 368 -14.58 8.93 4.87
C ARG A 368 -14.30 8.13 6.14
N VAL A 369 -14.32 8.77 7.31
CA VAL A 369 -14.20 8.08 8.61
C VAL A 369 -15.36 7.11 8.79
N ALA A 370 -16.59 7.57 8.55
CA ALA A 370 -17.79 6.74 8.64
C ALA A 370 -17.75 5.53 7.67
N ALA A 371 -17.37 5.75 6.41
CA ALA A 371 -17.24 4.69 5.43
C ALA A 371 -16.10 3.71 5.78
N GLY A 372 -14.97 4.21 6.30
CA GLY A 372 -13.86 3.37 6.76
C GLY A 372 -14.18 2.53 8.00
N GLY A 373 -15.11 2.99 8.84
CA GLY A 373 -15.60 2.25 10.01
C GLY A 373 -16.63 1.17 9.70
N PHE A 374 -17.12 1.08 8.46
CA PHE A 374 -18.08 0.07 8.04
C PHE A 374 -17.36 -1.27 7.83
N THR A 375 -17.44 -2.15 8.83
CA THR A 375 -16.77 -3.47 8.86
C THR A 375 -17.73 -4.63 8.58
N ALA A 376 -19.03 -4.45 8.77
CA ALA A 376 -20.06 -5.45 8.55
C ALA A 376 -20.47 -5.51 7.07
N GLY A 377 -20.75 -6.70 6.55
CA GLY A 377 -21.35 -6.86 5.23
C GLY A 377 -20.70 -7.92 4.35
N ASP A 378 -21.34 -8.25 3.24
CA ASP A 378 -20.83 -9.23 2.29
C ASP A 378 -19.66 -8.68 1.44
N ALA A 379 -19.13 -9.50 0.52
CA ALA A 379 -18.01 -9.10 -0.35
C ALA A 379 -18.36 -7.93 -1.30
N PHE A 380 -19.62 -7.82 -1.71
CA PHE A 380 -20.10 -6.75 -2.58
C PHE A 380 -20.22 -5.44 -1.81
N GLU A 381 -20.73 -5.47 -0.57
CA GLU A 381 -20.81 -4.29 0.30
C GLU A 381 -19.42 -3.72 0.60
N ARG A 382 -18.43 -4.55 0.96
CA ARG A 382 -17.03 -4.10 1.13
C ARG A 382 -16.46 -3.48 -0.13
N THR A 383 -16.79 -4.05 -1.30
CA THR A 383 -16.36 -3.49 -2.58
C THR A 383 -17.03 -2.15 -2.88
N ALA A 384 -18.32 -2.03 -2.56
CA ALA A 384 -19.08 -0.80 -2.73
C ALA A 384 -18.56 0.32 -1.81
N VAL A 385 -18.22 0.02 -0.54
CA VAL A 385 -17.59 0.97 0.37
C VAL A 385 -16.24 1.46 -0.14
N ARG A 386 -15.38 0.57 -0.65
CA ARG A 386 -14.10 0.99 -1.27
C ARG A 386 -14.31 1.92 -2.46
N ARG A 387 -15.31 1.63 -3.31
CA ARG A 387 -15.67 2.50 -4.43
C ARG A 387 -16.17 3.85 -3.94
N LEU A 388 -17.05 3.86 -2.95
CA LEU A 388 -17.57 5.07 -2.33
C LEU A 388 -16.45 5.96 -1.77
N LEU A 389 -15.47 5.39 -1.06
CA LEU A 389 -14.30 6.13 -0.58
C LEU A 389 -13.54 6.80 -1.72
N GLY A 390 -13.37 6.10 -2.85
CA GLY A 390 -12.76 6.66 -4.05
C GLY A 390 -13.61 7.77 -4.70
N ASP A 391 -14.93 7.61 -4.73
CA ASP A 391 -15.86 8.61 -5.24
C ASP A 391 -15.81 9.89 -4.39
N LEU A 392 -15.80 9.77 -3.05
CA LEU A 392 -15.70 10.91 -2.12
C LEU A 392 -14.41 11.72 -2.34
N LEU A 393 -13.26 11.05 -2.55
CA LEU A 393 -12.00 11.73 -2.85
C LEU A 393 -12.05 12.47 -4.19
N ALA A 394 -12.63 11.83 -5.22
CA ALA A 394 -12.79 12.42 -6.55
C ALA A 394 -13.78 13.61 -6.57
N GLU A 395 -14.85 13.52 -5.78
CA GLU A 395 -15.86 14.57 -5.57
C GLU A 395 -15.24 15.78 -4.86
N GLN A 396 -14.50 15.57 -3.77
CA GLN A 396 -13.77 16.65 -3.09
C GLN A 396 -12.74 17.32 -4.00
N ALA A 397 -11.98 16.55 -4.77
CA ALA A 397 -11.02 17.10 -5.74
C ALA A 397 -11.74 17.93 -6.83
N THR A 398 -12.92 17.50 -7.26
CA THR A 398 -13.74 18.24 -8.23
C THR A 398 -14.25 19.56 -7.66
N LEU A 399 -14.77 19.56 -6.43
CA LEU A 399 -15.21 20.78 -5.76
C LEU A 399 -14.06 21.74 -5.51
N THR A 400 -12.93 21.22 -5.03
CA THR A 400 -11.70 22.01 -4.83
C THR A 400 -11.29 22.72 -6.12
N ARG A 401 -11.28 22.02 -7.27
CA ARG A 401 -11.02 22.67 -8.57
C ARG A 401 -12.03 23.77 -8.93
N SER A 402 -13.32 23.56 -8.64
CA SER A 402 -14.33 24.57 -8.91
C SER A 402 -14.11 25.82 -8.05
N ILE A 403 -13.75 25.64 -6.78
CA ILE A 403 -13.45 26.72 -5.86
C ILE A 403 -12.17 27.45 -6.28
N MET A 404 -11.12 26.73 -6.70
CA MET A 404 -9.91 27.34 -7.28
C MET A 404 -10.21 28.20 -8.51
N ALA A 405 -11.03 27.67 -9.43
CA ALA A 405 -11.41 28.38 -10.65
C ALA A 405 -12.22 29.65 -10.35
N PHE A 406 -13.10 29.60 -9.36
CA PHE A 406 -13.85 30.76 -8.89
C PHE A 406 -12.97 31.81 -8.21
N ALA A 407 -12.06 31.37 -7.32
CA ALA A 407 -11.16 32.28 -6.62
C ALA A 407 -10.17 32.96 -7.58
N ALA A 408 -9.83 32.31 -8.70
CA ALA A 408 -8.97 32.79 -9.79
C ALA A 408 -7.55 33.24 -9.38
N SER A 409 -7.19 33.12 -8.10
CA SER A 409 -5.98 33.68 -7.50
C SER A 409 -5.41 32.72 -6.45
N PRO A 410 -4.12 32.33 -6.53
CA PRO A 410 -3.49 31.42 -5.56
C PRO A 410 -3.49 31.91 -4.11
N GLN A 411 -3.64 33.21 -3.87
CA GLN A 411 -3.74 33.84 -2.55
C GLN A 411 -4.91 33.27 -1.73
N ALA A 412 -5.95 32.77 -2.41
CA ALA A 412 -7.05 32.07 -1.78
C ALA A 412 -6.65 30.75 -1.08
N GLY A 413 -5.44 30.22 -1.28
CA GLY A 413 -4.92 29.09 -0.49
C GLY A 413 -3.67 29.43 0.33
N GLU A 414 -3.25 30.69 0.38
CA GLU A 414 -2.00 31.09 1.04
C GLU A 414 -2.04 30.82 2.55
N THR A 415 -3.18 31.04 3.20
CA THR A 415 -3.42 30.74 4.61
C THR A 415 -4.67 29.89 4.78
N GLN A 416 -4.84 29.30 5.97
CA GLN A 416 -6.06 28.57 6.30
C GLN A 416 -7.28 29.49 6.24
N GLU A 417 -7.16 30.73 6.74
CA GLU A 417 -8.23 31.73 6.73
C GLU A 417 -8.60 32.15 5.29
N SER A 418 -7.63 32.36 4.40
CA SER A 418 -7.94 32.70 3.00
C SER A 418 -8.62 31.55 2.27
N ALA A 419 -8.22 30.30 2.56
CA ALA A 419 -8.89 29.10 2.06
C ALA A 419 -10.34 28.99 2.55
N GLN A 420 -10.58 29.22 3.85
CA GLN A 420 -11.93 29.24 4.41
C GLN A 420 -12.81 30.30 3.75
N ARG A 421 -12.29 31.53 3.59
CA ARG A 421 -13.02 32.62 2.91
C ARG A 421 -13.34 32.29 1.45
N ALA A 422 -12.43 31.64 0.74
CA ALA A 422 -12.65 31.23 -0.65
C ALA A 422 -13.77 30.18 -0.77
N VAL A 423 -13.77 29.17 0.12
CA VAL A 423 -14.83 28.16 0.18
C VAL A 423 -16.18 28.80 0.54
N ALA A 424 -16.20 29.70 1.54
CA ALA A 424 -17.42 30.40 1.95
C ALA A 424 -18.00 31.28 0.83
N SER A 425 -17.13 32.02 0.12
CA SER A 425 -17.53 32.88 -0.99
C SER A 425 -18.08 32.08 -2.18
N TRP A 426 -17.44 30.96 -2.50
CA TRP A 426 -17.94 30.04 -3.54
C TRP A 426 -19.30 29.44 -3.17
N THR A 427 -19.47 29.09 -1.89
CA THR A 427 -20.69 28.53 -1.31
C THR A 427 -21.85 29.53 -1.37
N ALA A 428 -21.61 30.80 -1.05
CA ALA A 428 -22.62 31.85 -1.07
C ALA A 428 -23.28 32.03 -2.46
N LEU A 429 -22.49 31.91 -3.54
CA LEU A 429 -23.03 31.99 -4.91
C LEU A 429 -23.82 30.75 -5.35
N ARG A 430 -23.67 29.64 -4.62
CA ARG A 430 -24.32 28.34 -4.90
C ARG A 430 -25.15 27.89 -3.70
N HIS A 431 -25.70 28.86 -2.96
CA HIS A 431 -26.31 28.63 -1.65
C HIS A 431 -27.31 27.47 -1.66
N ALA A 432 -28.25 27.45 -2.61
CA ALA A 432 -29.28 26.39 -2.66
C ALA A 432 -28.68 24.98 -2.78
N ALA A 433 -27.73 24.76 -3.69
CA ALA A 433 -27.12 23.45 -3.89
C ALA A 433 -26.18 23.06 -2.74
N ALA A 434 -25.42 24.02 -2.21
CA ALA A 434 -24.51 23.79 -1.10
C ALA A 434 -25.25 23.49 0.21
N GLU A 435 -26.32 24.23 0.51
CA GLU A 435 -27.16 23.98 1.68
C GLU A 435 -27.92 22.65 1.55
N ALA A 436 -28.40 22.29 0.36
CA ALA A 436 -29.02 20.98 0.17
C ALA A 436 -28.05 19.83 0.50
N ALA A 437 -26.79 19.91 0.04
CA ALA A 437 -25.77 18.92 0.33
C ALA A 437 -25.42 18.87 1.83
N ARG A 438 -25.23 20.03 2.47
CA ARG A 438 -24.95 20.11 3.92
C ARG A 438 -26.10 19.54 4.76
N LYS A 439 -27.33 19.99 4.47
CA LYS A 439 -28.53 19.58 5.19
C LYS A 439 -28.76 18.07 5.08
N SER A 440 -28.53 17.47 3.91
CA SER A 440 -28.64 16.01 3.74
C SER A 440 -27.73 15.25 4.70
N ILE A 441 -26.50 15.72 4.91
CA ILE A 441 -25.54 15.09 5.83
C ILE A 441 -25.95 15.34 7.29
N GLU A 442 -26.31 16.59 7.63
CA GLU A 442 -26.73 16.98 8.98
C GLU A 442 -28.00 16.24 9.41
N GLU A 443 -28.98 16.04 8.52
CA GLU A 443 -30.20 15.27 8.78
C GLU A 443 -29.89 13.80 9.05
N ILE A 444 -28.96 13.20 8.31
CA ILE A 444 -28.51 11.81 8.53
C ILE A 444 -27.85 11.65 9.91
N GLU A 445 -27.02 12.61 10.30
CA GLU A 445 -26.35 12.61 11.60
C GLU A 445 -27.35 12.83 12.74
N ALA A 446 -28.27 13.78 12.58
CA ALA A 446 -29.30 14.09 13.56
C ALA A 446 -30.32 12.97 13.74
N ALA A 447 -30.61 12.19 12.70
CA ALA A 447 -31.51 11.05 12.77
C ALA A 447 -31.01 9.92 13.69
N GLY A 448 -29.73 9.94 14.09
CA GLY A 448 -29.14 8.94 14.98
C GLY A 448 -29.04 7.54 14.35
N GLY A 449 -28.68 6.53 15.13
CA GLY A 449 -28.58 5.14 14.66
C GLY A 449 -27.33 4.80 13.83
N GLY A 450 -26.28 5.62 13.90
CA GLY A 450 -25.00 5.37 13.23
C GLY A 450 -25.02 5.48 11.70
N TRP A 451 -23.85 5.36 11.09
CA TRP A 451 -23.68 5.36 9.63
C TRP A 451 -23.93 3.97 9.05
N THR A 452 -24.86 3.88 8.10
CA THR A 452 -25.11 2.67 7.31
C THR A 452 -24.66 2.89 5.87
N PHE A 453 -24.46 1.81 5.11
CA PHE A 453 -24.12 1.92 3.68
C PHE A 453 -25.15 2.75 2.88
N ALA A 454 -26.44 2.60 3.19
CA ALA A 454 -27.51 3.39 2.57
C ALA A 454 -27.36 4.90 2.87
N LYS A 455 -27.14 5.26 4.15
CA LYS A 455 -26.91 6.65 4.57
C LYS A 455 -25.67 7.25 3.90
N LEU A 456 -24.59 6.49 3.84
CA LEU A 456 -23.36 6.88 3.16
C LEU A 456 -23.57 7.13 1.65
N THR A 457 -24.37 6.29 0.99
CA THR A 457 -24.71 6.45 -0.44
C THR A 457 -25.55 7.70 -0.68
N ILE A 458 -26.53 7.99 0.19
CA ILE A 458 -27.34 9.22 0.11
C ILE A 458 -26.46 10.46 0.27
N ALA A 459 -25.58 10.48 1.27
CA ALA A 459 -24.66 11.59 1.51
C ALA A 459 -23.71 11.83 0.32
N SER A 460 -23.11 10.77 -0.24
CA SER A 460 -22.25 10.91 -1.43
C SER A 460 -23.04 11.37 -2.66
N ALA A 461 -24.28 10.92 -2.85
CA ALA A 461 -25.12 11.39 -3.96
C ALA A 461 -25.36 12.91 -3.89
N ALA A 462 -25.63 13.45 -2.69
CA ALA A 462 -25.81 14.88 -2.49
C ALA A 462 -24.53 15.68 -2.79
N LEU A 463 -23.36 15.18 -2.36
CA LEU A 463 -22.06 15.79 -2.67
C LEU A 463 -21.71 15.71 -4.16
N ARG A 464 -22.07 14.61 -4.82
CA ARG A 464 -21.92 14.43 -6.26
C ARG A 464 -22.75 15.43 -7.05
N GLU A 465 -23.99 15.67 -6.65
CA GLU A 465 -24.86 16.66 -7.28
C GLU A 465 -24.29 18.08 -7.14
N LEU A 466 -23.79 18.43 -5.96
CA LEU A 466 -23.06 19.68 -5.75
C LEU A 466 -21.81 19.76 -6.66
N ALA A 467 -21.00 18.70 -6.73
CA ALA A 467 -19.83 18.63 -7.60
C ALA A 467 -20.17 18.70 -9.09
N ALA A 468 -21.32 18.18 -9.50
CA ALA A 468 -21.80 18.22 -10.88
C ALA A 468 -22.28 19.62 -11.27
N SER A 469 -23.11 20.26 -10.43
CA SER A 469 -23.56 21.64 -10.65
C SER A 469 -22.38 22.63 -10.75
N ALA A 470 -21.32 22.37 -9.98
CA ALA A 470 -20.07 23.10 -9.99
C ALA A 470 -19.31 23.06 -11.35
N ARG A 471 -19.53 22.02 -12.17
CA ARG A 471 -18.93 21.87 -13.51
C ARG A 471 -19.71 22.62 -14.60
N VAL A 472 -21.03 22.72 -14.46
CA VAL A 472 -21.92 23.29 -15.50
C VAL A 472 -21.84 24.82 -15.56
N ALA A 473 -21.53 25.49 -14.45
CA ALA A 473 -21.43 26.95 -14.35
C ALA A 473 -20.29 27.59 -15.19
N LYS A 474 -19.50 26.81 -15.94
CA LYS A 474 -18.38 27.28 -16.77
C LYS A 474 -18.80 27.66 -18.22
N LYS A 475 -20.08 27.56 -18.56
CA LYS A 475 -20.62 27.83 -19.92
C LYS A 475 -21.48 29.10 -20.03
N GLY A 476 -21.54 29.93 -19.00
CA GLY A 476 -22.29 31.19 -18.98
C GLY A 476 -21.42 32.39 -19.28
#